data_AF-A0A966N2S0-F1
#
_entry.id   AF-A0A966N2S0-F1
#
_cell.length_a   1.000
_cell.length_b   1.000
_cell.length_c   1.000
_cell.angle_alpha   90.00
_cell.angle_beta   90.00
_cell.angle_gamma   90.00
#
_symmetry.space_group_name_H-M   'P 1'
#
loop_
_entity.id
_entity.type
_entity.pdbx_description
1 polymer ?
#
loop_
_entity_poly.entity_id
_entity_poly.type
_entity_poly.pdbx_seq_one_letter_code
_entity_poly.pdbx_strand_id
1 'polypeptide(L)'
;MAFVSLLASVSCATAQEESGAPVGNCVVNTAVRGRPLRVVSTVAPITSLIAQVVGEASAEVVGLVPEGTNSHTFEPPPSAAQVLET
;
A
#
# COMPACT_ATOMS: atom_id res chain seq x y z
N MET A 1 8.34 -8.41 48.78
CA MET A 1 7.15 -8.10 47.93
C MET A 1 7.25 -6.61 47.56
N ALA A 2 8.08 -6.27 46.57
CA ALA A 2 8.30 -4.88 46.17
C ALA A 2 7.44 -4.59 44.93
N PHE A 3 6.43 -3.73 45.09
CA PHE A 3 5.64 -3.19 43.99
C PHE A 3 6.46 -2.07 43.32
N VAL A 4 7.01 -2.34 42.13
CA VAL A 4 7.64 -1.32 41.30
C VAL A 4 6.58 -0.78 40.35
N SER A 5 6.16 0.46 40.59
CA SER A 5 5.20 1.19 39.76
C SER A 5 5.73 1.42 38.35
N LEU A 6 4.94 1.04 37.36
CA LEU A 6 5.15 1.29 35.93
C LEU A 6 4.76 2.74 35.59
N LEU A 7 5.73 3.57 35.24
CA LEU A 7 5.51 4.92 34.69
C LEU A 7 5.22 4.82 33.19
N ALA A 8 4.00 5.13 32.77
CA ALA A 8 3.65 5.31 31.36
C ALA A 8 3.72 6.80 31.00
N SER A 9 4.74 7.20 30.22
CA SER A 9 4.80 8.55 29.64
C SER A 9 3.89 8.61 28.41
N VAL A 10 2.74 9.27 28.56
CA VAL A 10 1.90 9.66 27.43
C VAL A 10 2.58 10.83 26.71
N SER A 11 3.10 10.61 25.51
CA SER A 11 3.54 11.69 24.63
C SER A 11 2.41 11.95 23.64
N CYS A 12 1.78 13.11 23.76
CA CYS A 12 0.78 13.58 22.79
C CYS A 12 1.54 14.19 21.61
N ALA A 13 1.81 13.38 20.58
CA ALA A 13 2.22 13.93 19.30
C ALA A 13 0.98 14.52 18.62
N THR A 14 0.89 15.84 18.57
CA THR A 14 -0.11 16.53 17.76
C THR A 14 0.20 16.20 16.30
N ALA A 15 -0.67 15.44 15.63
CA ALA A 15 -0.56 15.23 14.20
C ALA A 15 -0.78 16.59 13.50
N GLN A 16 0.28 17.21 12.99
CA GLN A 16 0.14 18.29 12.03
C GLN A 16 -0.41 17.69 10.73
N GLU A 17 -1.65 18.02 10.41
CA GLU A 17 -2.18 17.90 9.05
C GLU A 17 -1.51 18.96 8.18
N GLU A 18 -0.28 18.68 7.73
CA GLU A 18 0.32 19.41 6.62
C GLU A 18 -0.29 18.89 5.31
N SER A 19 -1.48 19.40 5.01
CA SER A 19 -2.14 19.16 3.74
C SER A 19 -1.49 20.05 2.67
N GLY A 20 -0.80 19.42 1.71
CA GLY A 20 -0.52 20.01 0.41
C GLY A 20 0.71 20.92 0.31
N ALA A 21 1.81 20.60 1.01
CA ALA A 21 3.07 21.24 0.68
C ALA A 21 3.54 20.80 -0.72
N PRO A 22 3.95 21.72 -1.60
CA PRO A 22 4.56 21.36 -2.88
C PRO A 22 5.91 20.69 -2.60
N VAL A 23 5.98 19.37 -2.77
CA VAL A 23 7.26 18.64 -2.81
C VAL A 23 7.76 18.72 -4.26
N GLY A 24 8.53 19.77 -4.55
CA GLY A 24 9.05 20.02 -5.89
C GLY A 24 7.96 20.32 -6.92
N ASN A 25 8.01 19.68 -8.08
CA ASN A 25 7.05 19.83 -9.18
C ASN A 25 5.84 18.88 -9.09
N CYS A 26 5.63 18.24 -7.94
CA CYS A 26 4.56 17.26 -7.74
C CYS A 26 3.42 17.86 -6.91
N VAL A 27 2.19 17.66 -7.38
CA VAL A 27 0.98 17.86 -6.56
C VAL A 27 0.75 16.56 -5.78
N VAL A 28 0.97 16.63 -4.46
CA VAL A 28 0.63 15.51 -3.57
C VAL A 28 -0.82 15.68 -3.13
N ASN A 29 -1.68 14.76 -3.57
CA ASN A 29 -3.07 14.73 -3.13
C ASN A 29 -3.19 14.31 -1.66
N THR A 30 -4.28 14.68 -1.01
CA THR A 30 -4.59 14.26 0.35
C THR A 30 -4.67 12.75 0.46
N ALA A 31 -4.11 12.18 1.54
CA ALA A 31 -4.14 10.74 1.76
C ALA A 31 -5.58 10.21 1.87
N VAL A 32 -5.91 9.19 1.06
CA VAL A 32 -7.19 8.48 1.17
C VAL A 32 -7.17 7.60 2.42
N ARG A 33 -8.21 7.67 3.24
CA ARG A 33 -8.34 6.95 4.51
C ARG A 33 -9.61 6.08 4.52
N GLY A 34 -9.69 5.13 5.46
CA GLY A 34 -10.90 4.33 5.67
C GLY A 34 -11.07 3.10 4.76
N ARG A 35 -10.07 2.79 3.91
CA ARG A 35 -9.99 1.56 3.13
C ARG A 35 -8.55 1.02 3.08
N PRO A 36 -8.33 -0.29 2.95
CA PRO A 36 -7.02 -0.85 2.63
C PRO A 36 -6.45 -0.23 1.36
N LEU A 37 -5.13 -0.08 1.32
CA LEU A 37 -4.44 0.30 0.09
C LEU A 37 -4.56 -0.85 -0.91
N ARG A 38 -4.97 -0.57 -2.14
CA ARG A 38 -5.03 -1.57 -3.20
C ARG A 38 -3.92 -1.32 -4.21
N VAL A 39 -3.10 -2.32 -4.45
CA VAL A 39 -1.93 -2.24 -5.32
C VAL A 39 -2.03 -3.30 -6.39
N VAL A 40 -2.08 -2.87 -7.65
CA VAL A 40 -2.10 -3.76 -8.81
C VAL A 40 -0.75 -3.69 -9.50
N SER A 41 -0.21 -4.85 -9.86
CA SER A 41 1.07 -4.98 -10.54
C SER A 41 0.94 -5.84 -11.79
N THR A 42 1.82 -5.61 -12.76
CA THR A 42 1.73 -6.28 -14.05
C THR A 42 2.43 -7.63 -14.02
N VAL A 43 3.68 -7.71 -13.57
CA VAL A 43 4.49 -8.94 -13.63
C VAL A 43 4.72 -9.55 -12.26
N ALA A 44 4.70 -10.88 -12.23
CA ALA A 44 4.95 -11.75 -11.08
C ALA A 44 6.12 -11.31 -10.16
N PRO A 45 7.33 -11.01 -10.68
CA PRO A 45 8.42 -10.53 -9.84
C PRO A 45 8.09 -9.24 -9.08
N ILE A 46 7.36 -8.31 -9.69
CA ILE A 46 6.94 -7.06 -9.05
C ILE A 46 5.84 -7.34 -8.02
N THR A 47 4.87 -8.21 -8.33
CA THR A 47 3.85 -8.64 -7.37
C THR A 47 4.48 -9.23 -6.11
N SER A 48 5.48 -10.11 -6.29
CA SER A 48 6.22 -10.76 -5.20
C SER A 48 7.04 -9.78 -4.36
N LEU A 49 7.63 -8.74 -4.96
CA LEU A 49 8.31 -7.68 -4.23
C LEU A 49 7.32 -6.85 -3.39
N ILE A 50 6.19 -6.46 -3.97
CA ILE A 50 5.16 -5.68 -3.27
C ILE A 50 4.63 -6.48 -2.09
N ALA A 51 4.34 -7.77 -2.26
CA ALA A 51 3.86 -8.64 -1.18
C ALA A 51 4.84 -8.67 0.01
N GLN A 52 6.15 -8.74 -0.27
CA GLN A 52 7.19 -8.70 0.77
C GLN A 52 7.30 -7.34 1.46
N VAL A 53 7.16 -6.24 0.71
CA VAL A 53 7.23 -4.88 1.27
C VAL A 53 6.01 -4.56 2.14
N VAL A 54 4.82 -4.99 1.72
CA VAL A 54 3.58 -4.78 2.48
C VAL A 54 3.62 -5.55 3.80
N GLY A 55 4.13 -6.78 3.80
CA GLY A 55 4.22 -7.61 5.00
C GLY A 55 2.84 -7.80 5.65
N GLU A 56 2.71 -7.45 6.93
CA GLU A 56 1.46 -7.55 7.70
C GLU A 56 0.55 -6.30 7.55
N ALA A 57 0.96 -5.30 6.79
CA ALA A 57 0.16 -4.10 6.58
C ALA A 57 -1.13 -4.41 5.81
N SER A 58 -2.19 -3.66 6.11
CA SER A 58 -3.51 -3.83 5.51
C SER A 58 -3.55 -3.29 4.07
N ALA A 59 -3.02 -4.07 3.13
CA ALA A 59 -3.10 -3.78 1.71
C ALA A 59 -3.53 -5.01 0.89
N GLU A 60 -4.32 -4.76 -0.15
CA GLU A 60 -4.70 -5.76 -1.14
C GLU A 60 -3.70 -5.71 -2.30
N VAL A 61 -2.94 -6.80 -2.51
CA VAL A 61 -1.96 -6.91 -3.60
C VAL A 61 -2.50 -7.84 -4.67
N VAL A 62 -2.63 -7.32 -5.89
CA VAL A 62 -3.15 -8.08 -7.04
C VAL A 62 -2.11 -8.10 -8.17
N GLY A 63 -1.80 -9.29 -8.68
CA GLY A 63 -1.00 -9.47 -9.89
C GLY A 63 -1.90 -9.68 -11.11
N LEU A 64 -1.67 -8.92 -12.19
CA LEU A 64 -2.41 -9.07 -13.45
C LEU A 64 -1.92 -10.27 -14.26
N VAL A 65 -0.60 -10.42 -14.42
CA VAL A 65 -0.01 -11.58 -15.10
C VAL A 65 0.22 -12.68 -14.06
N PRO A 66 -0.35 -13.89 -14.25
CA PRO A 66 -0.13 -14.99 -13.33
C PRO A 66 1.33 -15.45 -13.29
N GLU A 67 1.76 -15.97 -12.14
CA GLU A 67 3.07 -16.61 -11.98
C GLU A 67 3.31 -17.70 -13.05
N GLY A 68 4.53 -17.77 -13.55
CA GLY A 68 4.91 -18.71 -14.61
C GLY A 68 4.41 -18.36 -16.03
N THR A 69 3.68 -17.25 -16.21
CA THR A 69 3.23 -16.77 -17.53
C THR A 69 4.23 -15.77 -18.14
N ASN A 70 4.43 -15.83 -19.47
CA ASN A 70 5.28 -14.86 -20.16
C ASN A 70 4.58 -13.49 -20.26
N SER A 71 5.13 -12.49 -19.59
CA SER A 71 4.59 -11.12 -19.57
C SER A 71 4.62 -10.39 -20.91
N HIS A 72 5.45 -10.80 -21.87
CA HIS A 72 5.55 -10.16 -23.18
C HIS A 72 4.47 -10.64 -24.16
N THR A 73 3.84 -11.77 -23.88
CA THR A 73 2.81 -12.39 -24.74
C THR A 73 1.53 -12.69 -23.97
N PHE A 74 1.37 -12.09 -22.79
CA PHE A 74 0.17 -12.24 -22.00
C PHE A 74 -0.93 -11.33 -22.56
N GLU A 75 -2.06 -11.94 -22.93
CA GLU A 75 -3.23 -11.23 -23.45
C GLU A 75 -4.34 -11.22 -22.37
N PRO A 76 -4.46 -10.16 -21.56
CA PRO A 76 -5.48 -10.10 -20.52
C PRO A 76 -6.89 -10.06 -21.13
N PRO A 77 -7.88 -10.74 -20.54
CA PRO A 77 -9.25 -10.60 -20.97
C PRO A 77 -9.77 -9.17 -20.70
N PRO A 78 -10.81 -8.69 -21.41
CA PRO A 78 -11.39 -7.37 -21.14
C PRO A 78 -11.83 -7.17 -19.69
N SER A 79 -12.29 -8.24 -19.02
CA SER A 79 -12.67 -8.22 -17.60
C SER A 79 -11.52 -7.85 -16.65
N ALA A 80 -10.26 -8.00 -17.07
CA ALA A 80 -9.11 -7.59 -16.27
C ALA A 80 -9.06 -6.08 -16.04
N ALA A 81 -9.69 -5.26 -16.90
CA ALA A 81 -9.77 -3.81 -16.69
C ALA A 81 -10.50 -3.44 -15.40
N GLN A 82 -11.47 -4.26 -14.96
CA GLN A 82 -12.19 -4.05 -13.71
C GLN A 82 -11.25 -4.07 -12.50
N VAL A 83 -10.16 -4.84 -12.58
CA VAL A 83 -9.12 -4.89 -11.54
C VAL A 83 -8.42 -3.54 -11.39
N LEU A 84 -8.49 -2.62 -12.35
CA LEU A 84 -7.83 -1.31 -12.28
C LEU A 84 -8.77 -0.16 -11.87
N GLU A 85 -10.07 -0.39 -11.84
CA GLU A 85 -11.08 0.66 -11.62
C GLU A 85 -11.50 0.81 -10.15
N THR A 86 -11.55 -0.28 -9.39
CA THR A 86 -12.24 -0.37 -8.08
C THR A 86 -11.29 -0.46 -6.89
#